data_AF-A0A7S3V959-F1
#
_entry.id   AF-A0A7S3V959-F1
#
_cell.length_a   1.000
_cell.length_b   1.000
_cell.length_c   1.000
_cell.angle_alpha   90.00
_cell.angle_beta   90.00
_cell.angle_gamma   90.00
#
_symmetry.space_group_name_H-M   'P 1'
#
loop_
_entity.id
_entity.type
_entity.pdbx_description
1 polymer ?
#
loop_
_entity_poly.entity_id
_entity_poly.type
_entity_poly.pdbx_seq_one_letter_code
_entity_poly.pdbx_strand_id
1 'polypeptide(L)'
;CAVQGFFFTFGIYAMYSYNAMLCIYYTCAIALKMKERNIRRLVEPTLHLFPLAVGIAASVAPLFYNLYNPHAWESWCTCVPLGCGGDDGILSEFCVPGELRVFQITQLLYSAMFGLFFFVVITALIMICARVVKVSRQYLVLVKDQENMPISVKDSMQQSIMERIRKNHEVT
;
A
#
# COMPACT_ATOMS: atom_id res chain seq x y z
N CYS A 1 17.56 23.77 -4.48
CA CYS A 1 17.36 22.37 -4.88
C CYS A 1 17.30 21.39 -3.71
N ALA A 2 18.29 21.33 -2.82
CA ALA A 2 18.34 20.35 -1.72
C ALA A 2 17.02 20.21 -0.92
N VAL A 3 16.46 21.32 -0.42
CA VAL A 3 15.21 21.30 0.35
C VAL A 3 14.03 20.79 -0.49
N GLN A 4 13.87 21.28 -1.72
CA GLN A 4 12.80 20.87 -2.62
C GLN A 4 12.91 19.38 -2.98
N GLY A 5 14.10 18.92 -3.37
CA GLY A 5 14.37 17.53 -3.73
C GLY A 5 14.18 16.58 -2.56
N PHE A 6 14.57 17.00 -1.35
CA PHE A 6 14.33 16.25 -0.11
C PHE A 6 12.83 16.01 0.11
N PHE A 7 12.01 17.07 0.12
CA PHE A 7 10.58 16.94 0.36
C PHE A 7 9.86 16.19 -0.78
N PHE A 8 10.29 16.39 -2.02
CA PHE A 8 9.76 15.64 -3.17
C PHE A 8 10.04 14.14 -3.06
N THR A 9 11.29 13.76 -2.78
CA THR A 9 11.71 12.37 -2.57
C THR A 9 10.98 11.75 -1.37
N PHE A 10 10.97 12.44 -0.23
CA PHE A 10 10.25 12.03 0.97
C PHE A 10 8.78 11.76 0.66
N GLY A 11 8.10 12.70 -0.01
CA GLY A 11 6.69 12.60 -0.35
C GLY A 11 6.38 11.39 -1.24
N ILE A 12 7.19 11.15 -2.28
CA ILE A 12 7.05 9.99 -3.16
C ILE A 12 7.15 8.68 -2.35
N TYR A 13 8.25 8.48 -1.62
CA TYR A 13 8.47 7.22 -0.93
C TYR A 13 7.48 7.00 0.23
N ALA A 14 7.13 8.06 0.95
CA ALA A 14 6.07 8.00 1.96
C ALA A 14 4.72 7.63 1.34
N MET A 15 4.34 8.23 0.21
CA MET A 15 3.07 7.93 -0.47
C MET A 15 2.98 6.45 -0.89
N TYR A 16 4.01 5.91 -1.55
CA TYR A 16 3.99 4.51 -2.00
C TYR A 16 4.00 3.51 -0.85
N SER A 17 4.78 3.79 0.20
CA SER A 17 4.80 2.96 1.41
C SER A 17 3.47 3.04 2.17
N TYR A 18 2.81 4.21 2.22
CA TYR A 18 1.45 4.33 2.76
C TYR A 18 0.44 3.49 1.99
N ASN A 19 0.48 3.50 0.66
CA ASN A 19 -0.38 2.65 -0.16
C ASN A 19 -0.16 1.15 0.13
N ALA A 20 1.09 0.72 0.27
CA ALA A 20 1.40 -0.66 0.66
C ALA A 20 0.88 -1.00 2.07
N MET A 21 1.04 -0.11 3.05
CA MET A 21 0.54 -0.31 4.41
C MET A 21 -1.00 -0.32 4.47
N LEU A 22 -1.68 0.47 3.64
CA LEU A 22 -3.14 0.41 3.50
C LEU A 22 -3.60 -0.96 2.95
N CYS A 23 -2.90 -1.51 1.96
CA CYS A 23 -3.19 -2.85 1.46
C CYS A 23 -3.01 -3.92 2.55
N ILE A 24 -1.98 -3.80 3.38
CA ILE A 24 -1.77 -4.68 4.55
C ILE A 24 -2.91 -4.51 5.55
N TYR A 25 -3.30 -3.28 5.87
CA TYR A 25 -4.43 -2.99 6.76
C TYR A 25 -5.71 -3.67 6.28
N TYR A 26 -6.06 -3.52 5.00
CA TYR A 26 -7.25 -4.17 4.44
C TYR A 26 -7.13 -5.69 4.41
N THR A 27 -5.93 -6.23 4.18
CA THR A 27 -5.69 -7.67 4.27
C THR A 27 -5.93 -8.18 5.69
N CYS A 28 -5.44 -7.48 6.70
CA CYS A 28 -5.70 -7.80 8.11
C CYS A 28 -7.18 -7.75 8.47
N ALA A 29 -7.89 -6.69 8.04
CA ALA A 29 -9.30 -6.51 8.33
C ALA A 29 -10.21 -7.52 7.61
N ILE A 30 -10.02 -7.69 6.29
CA ILE A 30 -10.92 -8.47 5.43
C ILE A 30 -10.48 -9.92 5.32
N ALA A 31 -9.22 -10.14 4.91
CA ALA A 31 -8.71 -11.49 4.65
C ALA A 31 -8.55 -12.28 5.96
N LEU A 32 -7.88 -11.67 6.94
CA LEU A 32 -7.55 -12.30 8.21
C LEU A 32 -8.63 -12.13 9.29
N LYS A 33 -9.67 -11.30 9.04
CA LYS A 33 -10.75 -11.01 10.00
C LYS A 33 -10.22 -10.59 11.38
N MET A 34 -9.13 -9.83 11.41
CA MET A 34 -8.59 -9.33 12.67
C MET A 34 -9.60 -8.39 13.34
N LYS A 35 -9.78 -8.53 14.65
CA LYS A 35 -10.62 -7.62 15.44
C LYS A 35 -10.02 -6.21 15.41
N GLU A 36 -10.87 -5.20 15.31
CA GLU A 36 -10.48 -3.77 15.26
C GLU A 36 -9.53 -3.39 16.41
N ARG A 37 -9.80 -3.86 17.62
CA ARG A 37 -8.93 -3.63 18.80
C ARG A 37 -7.47 -4.06 18.56
N ASN A 38 -7.25 -5.17 17.85
CA ASN A 38 -5.90 -5.68 17.56
C ASN A 38 -5.26 -4.87 16.43
N ILE A 39 -6.04 -4.49 15.42
CA ILE A 39 -5.56 -3.65 14.31
C ILE A 39 -5.10 -2.29 14.86
N ARG A 40 -5.93 -1.65 15.68
CA ARG A 40 -5.62 -0.37 16.33
C ARG A 40 -4.35 -0.42 17.18
N ARG A 41 -4.12 -1.53 17.89
CA ARG A 41 -2.96 -1.65 18.79
C ARG A 41 -1.66 -2.01 18.07
N LEU A 42 -1.72 -2.82 17.00
CA LEU A 42 -0.53 -3.41 16.38
C LEU A 42 -0.22 -2.82 14.99
N VAL A 43 -1.26 -2.60 14.18
CA VAL A 43 -1.13 -2.22 12.77
C VAL A 43 -1.12 -0.70 12.62
N GLU A 44 -1.93 0.04 13.38
CA GLU A 44 -2.03 1.50 13.23
C GLU A 44 -0.70 2.25 13.54
N PRO A 45 0.05 1.93 14.62
CA PRO A 45 1.33 2.61 14.86
C PRO A 45 2.36 2.31 13.76
N THR A 46 2.38 1.07 13.26
CA THR A 46 3.28 0.67 12.18
C THR A 46 2.88 1.28 10.84
N LEU A 47 1.59 1.48 10.60
CA LEU A 47 1.05 2.11 9.38
C LEU A 47 1.51 3.55 9.19
N HIS A 48 1.80 4.28 10.27
CA HIS A 48 2.33 5.64 10.19
C HIS A 48 3.85 5.68 10.32
N LEU A 49 4.40 4.92 11.26
CA LEU A 49 5.84 4.97 11.53
C LEU A 49 6.66 4.44 10.35
N PHE A 50 6.20 3.37 9.70
CA PHE A 50 6.94 2.74 8.61
C PHE A 50 7.04 3.65 7.37
N PRO A 51 5.95 4.23 6.83
CA PRO A 51 6.06 5.12 5.68
C PRO A 51 6.90 6.37 5.92
N LEU A 52 6.79 6.96 7.12
CA LEU A 52 7.59 8.12 7.50
C LEU A 52 9.08 7.76 7.59
N ALA A 53 9.41 6.64 8.24
CA ALA A 53 10.79 6.17 8.35
C ALA A 53 11.40 5.85 6.97
N VAL A 54 10.63 5.20 6.09
CA VAL A 54 11.04 4.93 4.70
C VAL A 54 11.27 6.21 3.92
N GLY A 55 10.32 7.15 3.98
CA GLY A 55 10.45 8.43 3.29
C GLY A 55 11.70 9.20 3.71
N ILE A 56 11.95 9.27 5.03
CA ILE A 56 13.13 9.92 5.60
C ILE A 56 14.41 9.19 5.16
N ALA A 57 14.46 7.87 5.29
CA ALA A 57 15.64 7.09 4.92
C ALA A 57 15.99 7.27 3.43
N ALA A 58 14.98 7.30 2.56
CA ALA A 58 15.17 7.53 1.14
C ALA A 58 15.60 8.97 0.83
N SER A 59 15.10 9.99 1.54
CA SER A 59 15.46 11.39 1.23
C SER A 59 16.77 11.86 1.89
N VAL A 60 17.19 11.24 2.99
CA VAL A 60 18.38 11.65 3.74
C VAL A 60 19.68 11.26 3.03
N ALA A 61 19.78 10.07 2.44
CA ALA A 61 21.02 9.66 1.77
C ALA A 61 21.41 10.60 0.61
N PRO A 62 20.52 10.93 -0.35
CA PRO A 62 20.82 11.90 -1.41
C PRO A 62 21.17 13.28 -0.90
N LEU A 63 20.61 13.69 0.24
CA LEU A 63 20.89 14.98 0.87
C LEU A 63 22.36 15.07 1.32
N PHE A 64 22.90 14.02 1.96
CA PHE A 64 24.29 14.00 2.41
C PHE A 64 25.31 13.93 1.27
N TYR A 65 24.94 13.31 0.16
CA TYR A 65 25.79 13.21 -1.04
C TYR A 65 25.55 14.35 -2.05
N ASN A 66 24.79 15.39 -1.69
CA ASN A 66 24.46 16.52 -2.57
C ASN A 66 23.89 16.12 -3.95
N LEU A 67 23.15 15.01 -4.00
CA LEU A 67 22.63 14.46 -5.26
C LEU A 67 21.40 15.20 -5.80
N TYR A 68 20.88 16.20 -5.06
CA TYR A 68 19.69 16.95 -5.45
C TYR A 68 20.01 18.11 -6.39
N ASN A 69 19.71 17.90 -7.67
CA ASN A 69 20.10 18.77 -8.76
C ASN A 69 18.89 19.13 -9.65
N PRO A 70 18.93 20.29 -10.33
CA PRO A 70 17.88 20.63 -11.28
C PRO A 70 17.90 19.63 -12.44
N HIS A 71 16.72 19.14 -12.81
CA HIS A 71 16.57 18.30 -13.98
C HIS A 71 16.29 19.15 -15.21
N ALA A 72 16.86 18.83 -16.37
CA ALA A 72 16.67 19.62 -17.59
C ALA A 72 15.21 19.65 -18.09
N TRP A 73 14.43 18.62 -17.75
CA TRP A 73 13.09 18.38 -18.28
C TRP A 73 11.98 18.46 -17.23
N GLU A 74 12.33 18.65 -15.95
CA GLU A 74 11.37 18.69 -14.85
C GLU A 74 11.47 20.03 -14.10
N SER A 75 10.35 20.52 -13.58
CA SER A 75 10.30 21.78 -12.82
C SER A 75 10.75 21.65 -11.37
N TRP A 76 11.14 20.45 -10.95
CA TRP A 76 11.59 20.14 -9.60
C TRP A 76 13.00 19.55 -9.61
N CYS A 77 13.69 19.67 -8.48
CA CYS A 77 15.01 19.08 -8.33
C CYS A 77 14.88 17.60 -7.95
N THR A 78 15.63 16.73 -8.63
CA THR A 78 15.63 15.28 -8.39
C THR A 78 17.02 14.78 -8.05
N CYS A 79 17.10 13.51 -7.66
CA CYS A 79 18.36 12.82 -7.49
C CYS A 79 18.91 12.50 -8.89
N VAL A 80 19.74 13.37 -9.46
CA VAL A 80 20.42 13.15 -10.74
C VAL A 80 21.85 13.67 -10.69
N PRO A 81 22.82 12.97 -11.31
CA PRO A 81 24.21 13.43 -11.34
C PRO A 81 24.35 14.69 -12.19
N LEU A 82 25.09 15.68 -11.72
CA LEU A 82 25.43 16.88 -12.49
C LEU A 82 26.53 16.60 -13.51
N GLY A 83 26.40 17.14 -14.72
CA GLY A 83 27.46 17.16 -15.71
C GLY A 83 27.81 15.81 -16.35
N CYS A 84 27.10 14.72 -16.01
CA CYS A 84 27.39 13.39 -16.56
C CYS A 84 26.54 13.02 -17.80
N GLY A 85 25.85 13.99 -18.40
CA GLY A 85 25.10 13.84 -19.64
C GLY A 85 25.68 14.73 -20.74
N GLY A 86 26.71 14.24 -21.44
CA GLY A 86 27.14 14.80 -22.72
C GLY A 86 26.46 14.03 -23.86
N ASP A 87 25.86 14.75 -24.82
CA ASP A 87 25.18 14.18 -26.00
C ASP A 87 26.13 13.39 -26.92
N ASP A 88 27.44 13.51 -26.69
CA ASP A 88 28.55 12.99 -27.47
C ASP A 88 29.20 11.74 -26.87
N GLY A 89 28.70 11.23 -25.74
CA GLY A 89 29.25 10.02 -25.08
C GLY A 89 30.65 10.21 -24.50
N ILE A 90 31.20 11.42 -24.59
CA ILE A 90 32.41 11.85 -23.89
C ILE A 90 31.94 12.27 -22.50
N LEU A 91 32.41 11.56 -21.47
CA LEU A 91 32.18 11.94 -20.08
C LEU A 91 32.70 13.37 -19.92
N SER A 92 31.80 14.34 -19.74
CA SER A 92 32.21 15.73 -19.55
C SER A 92 33.26 15.77 -18.44
N GLU A 93 34.35 16.49 -18.67
CA GLU A 93 35.45 16.68 -17.71
C GLU A 93 34.95 17.27 -16.37
N PHE A 94 33.71 17.77 -16.35
CA PHE A 94 33.00 18.31 -15.18
C PHE A 94 32.12 17.29 -14.43
N CYS A 95 32.05 16.03 -14.84
CA CYS A 95 31.36 14.99 -14.07
C CYS A 95 32.21 14.65 -12.84
N VAL A 96 31.70 14.93 -11.63
CA VAL A 96 32.43 14.69 -10.37
C VAL A 96 32.60 13.18 -10.16
N PRO A 97 33.82 12.61 -10.31
CA PRO A 97 34.05 11.18 -10.26
C PRO A 97 33.90 10.68 -8.81
N GLY A 98 32.76 10.08 -8.50
CA GLY A 98 32.43 9.56 -7.17
C GLY A 98 30.94 9.56 -6.89
N GLU A 99 30.22 10.57 -7.39
CA GLU A 99 28.77 10.69 -7.22
C GLU A 99 28.00 9.68 -8.09
N LEU A 100 28.57 9.28 -9.23
CA LEU A 100 27.90 8.35 -10.16
C LEU A 100 27.67 6.96 -9.55
N ARG A 101 28.65 6.40 -8.83
CA ARG A 101 28.49 5.08 -8.18
C ARG A 101 27.45 5.14 -7.06
N VAL A 102 27.49 6.20 -6.24
CA VAL A 102 26.50 6.41 -5.17
C VAL A 102 25.10 6.56 -5.78
N PHE A 103 24.97 7.32 -6.85
CA PHE A 103 23.73 7.45 -7.61
C PHE A 103 23.23 6.11 -8.14
N GLN A 104 24.08 5.30 -8.78
CA GLN A 104 23.71 3.97 -9.29
C GLN A 104 23.23 3.02 -8.18
N ILE A 105 23.95 2.99 -7.05
CA ILE A 105 23.56 2.18 -5.88
C ILE A 105 22.22 2.68 -5.34
N THR A 106 22.06 4.00 -5.19
CA THR A 106 20.82 4.62 -4.71
C THR A 106 19.66 4.29 -5.64
N GLN A 107 19.85 4.37 -6.96
CA GLN A 107 18.85 4.03 -7.98
C GLN A 107 18.47 2.55 -7.97
N LEU A 108 19.44 1.66 -7.75
CA LEU A 108 19.19 0.23 -7.60
C LEU A 108 18.36 -0.06 -6.34
N LEU A 109 18.73 0.56 -5.20
CA LEU A 109 17.99 0.43 -3.95
C LEU A 109 16.55 0.95 -4.09
N TYR A 110 16.38 2.08 -4.76
CA TYR A 110 15.08 2.66 -5.08
C TYR A 110 14.23 1.72 -5.92
N SER A 111 14.78 1.21 -7.03
CA SER A 111 14.11 0.25 -7.90
C SER A 111 13.71 -1.02 -7.14
N ALA A 112 14.60 -1.53 -6.28
CA ALA A 112 14.32 -2.69 -5.44
C ALA A 112 13.20 -2.43 -4.42
N MET A 113 13.22 -1.27 -3.75
CA MET A 113 12.15 -0.85 -2.82
C MET A 113 10.80 -0.71 -3.52
N PHE A 114 10.77 -0.09 -4.70
CA PHE A 114 9.55 0.01 -5.51
C PHE A 114 9.02 -1.37 -5.91
N GLY A 115 9.90 -2.26 -6.36
CA GLY A 115 9.55 -3.65 -6.66
C GLY A 115 8.96 -4.37 -5.46
N LEU A 116 9.53 -4.16 -4.27
CA LEU A 116 9.01 -4.72 -3.02
C LEU A 116 7.61 -4.17 -2.68
N PHE A 117 7.39 -2.86 -2.77
CA PHE A 117 6.06 -2.28 -2.52
C PHE A 117 5.02 -2.80 -3.51
N PHE A 118 5.37 -2.88 -4.79
CA PHE A 118 4.49 -3.42 -5.82
C PHE A 118 4.13 -4.89 -5.52
N PHE A 119 5.12 -5.70 -5.15
CA PHE A 119 4.90 -7.09 -4.76
C PHE A 119 3.97 -7.22 -3.54
N VAL A 120 4.16 -6.39 -2.51
CA VAL A 120 3.28 -6.35 -1.32
C VAL A 120 1.85 -5.97 -1.70
N VAL A 121 1.67 -4.97 -2.56
CA VAL A 121 0.33 -4.55 -3.02
C VAL A 121 -0.36 -5.67 -3.80
N ILE A 122 0.34 -6.29 -4.75
CA ILE A 122 -0.23 -7.38 -5.57
C ILE A 122 -0.61 -8.58 -4.70
N THR A 123 0.27 -9.02 -3.80
CA THR A 123 -0.02 -10.15 -2.90
C THR A 123 -1.19 -9.85 -1.96
N ALA A 124 -1.27 -8.64 -1.40
CA ALA A 124 -2.40 -8.20 -0.58
C ALA A 124 -3.72 -8.20 -1.37
N LEU A 125 -3.73 -7.64 -2.58
CA LEU A 125 -4.91 -7.64 -3.45
C LEU A 125 -5.36 -9.05 -3.80
N ILE A 126 -4.44 -9.96 -4.14
CA ILE A 126 -4.75 -11.36 -4.40
C ILE A 126 -5.40 -12.00 -3.18
N MET A 127 -4.85 -11.78 -1.98
CA MET A 127 -5.42 -12.32 -0.73
C MET A 127 -6.82 -11.78 -0.44
N ILE A 128 -7.03 -10.48 -0.62
CA ILE A 128 -8.34 -9.84 -0.43
C ILE A 128 -9.35 -10.39 -1.44
N CYS A 129 -9.02 -10.41 -2.73
CA CYS A 129 -9.88 -10.93 -3.79
C CYS A 129 -10.22 -12.41 -3.56
N ALA A 130 -9.22 -13.25 -3.25
CA ALA A 130 -9.42 -14.66 -2.95
C ALA A 130 -10.36 -14.86 -1.75
N ARG A 131 -10.23 -14.03 -0.71
CA ARG A 131 -11.12 -14.07 0.44
C ARG A 131 -12.55 -13.70 0.06
N VAL A 132 -12.73 -12.58 -0.64
CA VAL A 132 -14.05 -12.08 -1.04
C VAL A 132 -14.75 -13.12 -1.91
N VAL A 133 -14.08 -13.67 -2.92
CA VAL A 133 -14.63 -14.72 -3.78
C VAL A 133 -15.03 -15.95 -2.97
N LYS A 134 -14.22 -16.38 -1.99
CA LYS A 134 -14.56 -17.51 -1.12
C LYS A 134 -15.83 -17.24 -0.30
N VAL A 135 -15.94 -16.05 0.29
CA VAL A 135 -17.13 -15.66 1.08
C VAL A 135 -18.37 -15.57 0.19
N SER A 136 -18.27 -14.96 -0.98
CA SER A 136 -19.38 -14.86 -1.92
C SER A 136 -19.85 -16.23 -2.40
N ARG A 137 -18.93 -17.17 -2.66
CA ARG A 137 -19.29 -18.56 -2.99
C ARG A 137 -20.05 -19.25 -1.87
N GLN A 138 -19.64 -19.06 -0.61
CA GLN A 138 -20.35 -19.63 0.55
C GLN A 138 -21.76 -19.05 0.67
N TYR A 139 -21.92 -17.75 0.43
CA TYR A 139 -23.24 -17.11 0.45
C TYR A 139 -24.16 -17.66 -0.65
N LEU A 140 -23.66 -17.83 -1.87
CA LEU A 140 -24.44 -18.40 -2.98
C LEU A 140 -24.90 -19.83 -2.72
N VAL A 141 -24.07 -20.66 -2.08
CA VAL A 141 -24.47 -22.03 -1.71
C VAL A 141 -25.61 -21.99 -0.68
N LEU A 142 -25.50 -21.14 0.35
CA LEU A 142 -26.55 -20.99 1.36
C LEU A 142 -27.88 -20.50 0.74
N VAL A 143 -27.83 -19.55 -0.18
CA VAL A 143 -29.02 -19.05 -0.88
C VAL A 143 -29.66 -20.16 -1.72
N LYS A 144 -28.86 -20.95 -2.44
CA LYS A 144 -29.37 -22.06 -3.24
C LYS A 144 -29.97 -23.18 -2.38
N ASP A 145 -29.37 -23.48 -1.24
CA ASP A 145 -29.93 -24.44 -0.27
C ASP A 145 -31.26 -23.94 0.28
N GLN A 146 -31.37 -22.64 0.57
CA GLN A 146 -32.61 -22.00 1.00
C GLN A 146 -33.70 -22.08 -0.09
N GLU A 147 -33.35 -21.87 -1.35
CA GLU A 147 -34.29 -22.00 -2.47
C GLU A 147 -34.83 -23.42 -2.63
N ASN A 148 -33.98 -24.44 -2.41
CA ASN A 148 -34.35 -25.85 -2.51
C ASN A 148 -35.12 -26.39 -1.29
N MET A 149 -35.32 -25.60 -0.22
CA MET A 149 -36.08 -26.05 0.94
C MET A 149 -37.57 -26.29 0.59
N PRO A 150 -38.18 -27.37 1.13
CA PRO A 150 -39.62 -27.59 1.00
C PRO A 150 -40.41 -26.36 1.49
N ILE A 151 -41.52 -26.04 0.82
CA ILE A 151 -42.37 -24.89 1.16
C ILE A 151 -42.78 -24.92 2.64
N SER A 152 -43.14 -26.09 3.18
CA SER A 152 -43.50 -26.25 4.59
C SER A 152 -42.40 -25.83 5.57
N VAL A 153 -41.12 -26.01 5.20
CA VAL A 153 -39.97 -25.60 6.02
C VAL A 153 -39.75 -24.10 5.91
N LYS A 154 -39.92 -23.52 4.71
CA LYS A 154 -39.84 -22.06 4.52
C LYS A 154 -40.90 -21.33 5.35
N ASP A 155 -42.14 -21.83 5.34
CA ASP A 155 -43.25 -21.23 6.07
C ASP A 155 -43.03 -21.29 7.59
N SER A 156 -42.57 -22.44 8.10
CA SER A 156 -42.20 -22.61 9.51
C SER A 156 -41.08 -21.67 9.95
N MET A 157 -40.05 -21.51 9.10
CA MET A 157 -38.94 -20.60 9.38
C MET A 157 -39.39 -19.13 9.37
N GLN A 158 -40.24 -18.72 8.41
CA GLN A 158 -40.81 -17.37 8.39
C GLN A 158 -41.68 -17.08 9.61
N GLN A 159 -42.54 -18.03 10.03
CA GLN A 159 -43.34 -17.86 11.25
C GLN A 159 -42.45 -17.67 12.49
N SER A 160 -41.38 -18.46 12.63
CA SER A 160 -40.43 -18.32 13.75
C SER A 160 -39.73 -16.96 13.79
N ILE A 161 -39.34 -16.43 12.61
CA ILE A 161 -38.72 -15.10 12.50
C ILE A 161 -39.73 -14.00 12.89
N MET A 162 -40.96 -14.07 12.38
CA MET A 162 -42.01 -13.10 12.69
C MET A 162 -42.38 -13.10 14.18
N GLU A 163 -42.40 -14.27 14.82
CA GLU A 163 -42.69 -14.37 16.26
C GLU A 163 -41.58 -13.75 17.12
N ARG A 164 -40.30 -13.89 16.73
CA ARG A 164 -39.19 -13.21 17.42
C ARG A 164 -39.25 -11.69 17.26
N ILE A 165 -39.58 -11.20 16.07
CA ILE A 165 -39.75 -9.75 15.84
C ILE A 165 -40.87 -9.20 16.72
N ARG A 166 -42.00 -9.91 16.79
CA ARG A 166 -43.12 -9.53 17.65
C ARG A 166 -42.71 -9.43 19.12
N LYS A 167 -42.02 -10.45 19.65
CA LYS A 167 -41.57 -10.47 21.07
C LYS A 167 -40.60 -9.33 21.39
N ASN A 168 -39.71 -8.97 20.47
CA ASN A 168 -38.81 -7.82 20.69
C ASN A 168 -39.56 -6.48 20.74
N HIS A 169 -40.69 -6.38 20.04
CA HIS A 169 -41.48 -5.14 19.98
C HIS A 169 -42.39 -4.93 21.20
N GLU A 170 -42.73 -6.00 21.94
CA GLU A 170 -43.53 -5.94 23.17
C GLU A 170 -42.68 -5.56 24.40
N VAL A 171 -41.35 -5.58 24.29
CA VAL A 171 -40.40 -5.29 25.39
C VAL A 171 -39.92 -3.82 25.39
N THR A 172 -40.21 -3.09 24.32
CA THR A 172 -39.97 -1.64 24.17
C THR A 172 -41.25 -0.85 24.35
#